data_AF-A0A6D0IIR2-F1
#
_entry.id   AF-A0A6D0IIR2-F1
#
_cell.length_a   1.000
_cell.length_b   1.000
_cell.length_c   1.000
_cell.angle_alpha   90.00
_cell.angle_beta   90.00
_cell.angle_gamma   90.00
#
_symmetry.space_group_name_H-M   'P 1'
#
loop_
_entity.id
_entity.type
_entity.pdbx_description
1 polymer ?
#
loop_
_entity_poly.entity_id
_entity_poly.type
_entity_poly.pdbx_seq_one_letter_code
_entity_poly.pdbx_strand_id
1 'polypeptide(L)'
;RPQFRYTLISIKAVFIGVIMSTIMYRIFNHEVALIDVGKLSDAPLNTLWLYLILGIIFGIFGPIFNKWVLGMQDLLHRVHGGNITKWVLMGGAIGGLCGLLGFVAPATSGGGFNLIPIATAGNFSMGMLVFIFVARVITTLLCFSSGAPGGIFAPMLALGTVLGTAFGMVAVELFPQYHLEAGTFAIAGMGALLAAS
;
A
#
# COMPACT_ATOMS: atom_id res chain seq x y z
N ARG A 1 -18.85 -14.77 -11.74
CA ARG A 1 -18.38 -14.75 -10.33
C ARG A 1 -19.59 -14.46 -9.46
N PRO A 2 -19.87 -15.22 -8.39
CA PRO A 2 -20.95 -14.89 -7.45
C PRO A 2 -20.65 -13.51 -6.84
N GLN A 3 -21.54 -12.55 -7.08
CA GLN A 3 -21.42 -11.19 -6.54
C GLN A 3 -22.02 -11.16 -5.14
N PHE A 4 -21.41 -10.38 -4.23
CA PHE A 4 -21.96 -10.18 -2.90
C PHE A 4 -23.36 -9.55 -3.03
N ARG A 5 -24.38 -10.21 -2.46
CA ARG A 5 -25.76 -9.70 -2.50
C ARG A 5 -25.89 -8.61 -1.43
N TYR A 6 -26.02 -7.36 -1.87
CA TYR A 6 -26.25 -6.21 -0.99
C TYR A 6 -27.67 -6.21 -0.43
N THR A 7 -27.95 -7.10 0.53
CA THR A 7 -29.21 -7.13 1.28
C THR A 7 -29.02 -6.51 2.66
N LEU A 8 -30.09 -5.98 3.25
CA LEU A 8 -30.07 -5.47 4.63
C LEU A 8 -29.60 -6.54 5.64
N ILE A 9 -29.90 -7.81 5.38
CA ILE A 9 -29.48 -8.93 6.24
C ILE A 9 -27.97 -9.13 6.13
N SER A 10 -27.42 -9.15 4.91
CA SER A 10 -25.98 -9.27 4.66
C SER A 10 -25.20 -8.11 5.28
N ILE A 11 -25.71 -6.89 5.16
CA ILE A 11 -25.11 -5.70 5.76
C ILE A 11 -25.07 -5.84 7.29
N LYS A 12 -26.20 -6.16 7.94
CA LYS A 12 -26.26 -6.38 9.40
C LYS A 12 -25.31 -7.49 9.85
N ALA A 13 -25.27 -8.60 9.14
CA ALA A 13 -24.38 -9.72 9.45
C ALA A 13 -22.89 -9.34 9.36
N VAL A 14 -22.50 -8.61 8.30
CA VAL A 14 -21.12 -8.12 8.14
C VAL A 14 -20.77 -7.13 9.26
N PHE A 15 -21.67 -6.20 9.60
CA PHE A 15 -21.43 -5.25 10.70
C PHE A 15 -21.19 -5.95 12.04
N ILE A 16 -22.08 -6.89 12.41
CA ILE A 16 -21.92 -7.65 13.66
C ILE A 16 -20.60 -8.44 13.64
N GLY A 17 -20.28 -9.09 12.51
CA GLY A 17 -19.03 -9.84 12.36
C GLY A 17 -17.78 -8.97 12.50
N VAL A 18 -17.73 -7.82 11.82
CA VAL A 18 -16.60 -6.88 11.88
C VAL A 18 -16.45 -6.30 13.29
N ILE A 19 -17.56 -5.91 13.94
CA ILE A 19 -17.53 -5.39 15.32
C ILE A 19 -17.00 -6.46 16.28
N MET A 20 -17.55 -7.68 16.25
CA MET A 20 -17.11 -8.76 17.14
C MET A 20 -15.64 -9.14 16.89
N SER A 21 -15.23 -9.24 15.63
CA SER A 21 -13.83 -9.50 15.27
C SER A 21 -12.90 -8.40 15.77
N THR A 22 -13.29 -7.13 15.64
CA THR A 22 -12.51 -5.99 16.11
C THR A 22 -12.40 -5.97 17.65
N ILE A 23 -13.48 -6.26 18.36
CA ILE A 23 -13.49 -6.36 19.83
C ILE A 23 -12.53 -7.47 20.27
N MET A 24 -12.66 -8.67 19.71
CA MET A 24 -11.76 -9.79 20.02
C MET A 24 -10.30 -9.40 19.73
N TYR A 25 -10.03 -8.81 18.57
CA TYR A 25 -8.68 -8.35 18.22
C TYR A 25 -8.09 -7.38 19.25
N ARG A 26 -8.87 -6.38 19.69
CA ARG A 26 -8.44 -5.38 20.68
C ARG A 26 -8.24 -5.95 22.07
N ILE A 27 -9.04 -6.95 22.49
CA ILE A 27 -8.84 -7.65 23.77
C ILE A 27 -7.48 -8.34 23.80
N PHE A 28 -7.06 -8.97 22.71
CA PHE A 28 -5.78 -9.68 22.64
C PHE A 28 -4.57 -8.78 22.34
N ASN A 29 -4.75 -7.72 21.54
CA ASN A 29 -3.64 -6.90 21.04
C ASN A 29 -3.58 -5.50 21.67
N HIS A 30 -4.38 -5.24 22.71
CA HIS A 30 -4.57 -3.95 23.35
C HIS A 30 -5.20 -2.87 22.42
N GLU A 31 -5.60 -1.74 23.01
CA GLU A 31 -6.36 -0.69 22.33
C GLU A 31 -5.51 0.26 21.46
N VAL A 32 -4.39 -0.22 20.92
CA VAL A 32 -3.47 0.62 20.15
C VAL A 32 -3.88 0.66 18.68
N ALA A 33 -3.79 1.84 18.06
CA ALA A 33 -3.96 1.96 16.61
C ALA A 33 -2.86 1.18 15.90
N LEU A 34 -3.22 0.38 14.90
CA LEU A 34 -2.27 -0.38 14.08
C LEU A 34 -1.26 0.50 13.35
N ILE A 35 -1.69 1.71 12.98
CA ILE A 35 -0.87 2.74 12.35
C ILE A 35 -1.16 4.03 13.12
N ASP A 36 -0.25 4.40 14.02
CA ASP A 36 -0.30 5.69 14.69
C ASP A 36 0.48 6.71 13.87
N VAL A 37 -0.24 7.72 13.39
CA VAL A 37 0.29 8.76 12.50
C VAL A 37 0.41 10.10 13.24
N GLY A 38 0.06 10.13 14.53
CA GLY A 38 0.02 11.35 15.33
C GLY A 38 -1.11 12.30 14.91
N LYS A 39 -1.02 13.56 15.35
CA LYS A 39 -1.94 14.64 14.97
C LYS A 39 -1.30 15.46 13.86
N LEU A 40 -1.86 15.37 12.66
CA LEU A 40 -1.52 16.24 11.53
C LEU A 40 -2.37 17.52 11.59
N SER A 41 -1.84 18.61 11.03
CA SER A 41 -2.60 19.85 10.88
C SER A 41 -3.76 19.72 9.88
N ASP A 42 -4.83 20.48 10.09
CA ASP A 42 -5.95 20.53 9.15
C ASP A 42 -5.50 21.04 7.77
N ALA A 43 -5.97 20.38 6.70
CA ALA A 43 -5.69 20.81 5.33
C ALA A 43 -6.57 22.03 4.98
N PRO A 44 -5.97 23.22 4.72
CA PRO A 44 -6.75 24.42 4.45
C PRO A 44 -7.47 24.29 3.09
N LEU A 45 -8.69 24.84 2.97
CA LEU A 45 -9.57 24.68 1.80
C LEU A 45 -8.90 25.08 0.46
N ASN A 46 -8.00 26.06 0.51
CA ASN A 46 -7.22 26.54 -0.64
C ASN A 46 -6.20 25.52 -1.18
N THR A 47 -5.94 24.42 -0.46
CA THR A 47 -5.01 23.35 -0.89
C THR A 47 -5.72 22.13 -1.48
N LEU A 48 -7.06 22.09 -1.45
CA LEU A 48 -7.85 20.94 -1.92
C LEU A 48 -7.58 20.57 -3.39
N TRP A 49 -7.23 21.54 -4.23
CA TRP A 49 -6.87 21.29 -5.63
C TRP A 49 -5.58 20.44 -5.77
N LEU A 50 -4.65 20.50 -4.82
CA LEU A 50 -3.47 19.63 -4.80
C LEU A 50 -3.86 18.16 -4.57
N TYR A 51 -4.84 17.91 -3.71
CA TYR A 51 -5.37 16.56 -3.48
C TYR A 51 -6.14 16.04 -4.70
N LEU A 52 -6.77 16.92 -5.47
CA LEU A 52 -7.38 16.55 -6.76
C LEU A 52 -6.31 16.10 -7.76
N ILE A 53 -5.18 16.82 -7.86
CA ILE A 53 -4.04 16.41 -8.70
C ILE A 53 -3.48 15.07 -8.22
N LEU A 54 -3.28 14.92 -6.91
CA LEU A 54 -2.83 13.66 -6.32
C LEU A 54 -3.79 12.50 -6.68
N GLY A 55 -5.10 12.74 -6.61
CA GLY A 55 -6.12 11.79 -7.00
C GLY A 55 -6.04 11.40 -8.49
N ILE A 56 -5.74 12.35 -9.38
CA ILE A 56 -5.52 12.07 -10.81
C ILE A 56 -4.27 11.20 -11.00
N ILE A 57 -3.18 11.50 -10.30
CA ILE A 57 -1.93 10.70 -10.35
C ILE A 57 -2.22 9.25 -9.94
N PHE A 58 -2.90 9.05 -8.80
CA PHE A 58 -3.28 7.72 -8.34
C PHE A 58 -4.31 7.04 -9.25
N GLY A 59 -5.27 7.80 -9.81
CA GLY A 59 -6.26 7.30 -10.74
C GLY A 59 -5.66 6.79 -12.06
N ILE A 60 -4.51 7.34 -12.48
CA ILE A 60 -3.73 6.83 -13.62
C ILE A 60 -2.86 5.65 -13.19
N PHE A 61 -2.18 5.77 -12.04
CA PHE A 61 -1.24 4.76 -11.58
C PHE A 61 -1.91 3.45 -11.16
N GLY A 62 -3.07 3.49 -10.49
CA GLY A 62 -3.80 2.32 -10.01
C GLY A 62 -4.12 1.28 -11.10
N PRO A 63 -4.77 1.68 -12.22
CA PRO A 63 -5.02 0.77 -13.34
C PRO A 63 -3.74 0.23 -14.00
N ILE A 64 -2.67 1.04 -14.06
CA ILE A 64 -1.37 0.58 -14.58
C ILE A 64 -0.77 -0.48 -13.66
N PHE A 65 -0.79 -0.22 -12.35
CA PHE A 65 -0.32 -1.16 -11.35
C PHE A 65 -1.10 -2.48 -11.40
N ASN A 66 -2.44 -2.42 -11.49
CA ASN A 66 -3.27 -3.62 -11.61
C ASN A 66 -2.94 -4.41 -12.90
N LYS A 67 -2.71 -3.72 -14.03
CA LYS A 67 -2.22 -4.36 -15.26
C LYS A 67 -0.86 -5.04 -15.09
N TRP A 68 0.08 -4.42 -14.38
CA TRP A 68 1.38 -5.03 -14.09
C TRP A 68 1.25 -6.26 -13.19
N VAL A 69 0.38 -6.20 -12.18
CA VAL A 69 0.11 -7.33 -11.28
C VAL A 69 -0.42 -8.53 -12.08
N LEU A 70 -1.48 -8.33 -12.87
CA LEU A 70 -2.08 -9.39 -13.69
C LEU A 70 -1.11 -9.88 -14.77
N GLY A 71 -0.41 -8.98 -15.45
CA GLY A 71 0.57 -9.33 -16.47
C GLY A 71 1.75 -10.14 -15.93
N MET A 72 2.23 -9.81 -14.72
CA MET A 72 3.29 -10.58 -14.07
C MET A 72 2.81 -11.96 -13.62
N GLN A 73 1.57 -12.07 -13.15
CA GLN A 73 0.95 -13.37 -12.85
C GLN A 73 0.85 -14.25 -14.10
N ASP A 74 0.40 -13.70 -15.23
CA ASP A 74 0.32 -14.42 -16.50
C ASP A 74 1.71 -14.84 -17.00
N LEU A 75 2.72 -13.97 -16.86
CA LEU A 75 4.10 -14.28 -17.22
C LEU A 75 4.64 -15.45 -16.39
N LEU A 76 4.51 -15.38 -15.07
CA LEU A 76 4.98 -16.45 -14.19
C LEU A 76 4.21 -17.75 -14.44
N HIS A 77 2.90 -17.68 -14.66
CA HIS A 77 2.11 -18.85 -15.04
C HIS A 77 2.63 -19.49 -16.33
N ARG A 78 2.96 -18.69 -17.36
CA ARG A 78 3.55 -19.18 -18.62
C ARG A 78 4.93 -19.82 -18.42
N VAL A 79 5.78 -19.24 -17.57
CA VAL A 79 7.11 -19.78 -17.27
C VAL A 79 7.04 -21.14 -16.58
N HIS A 80 6.09 -21.32 -15.67
CA HIS A 80 5.95 -22.56 -14.90
C HIS A 80 5.19 -23.63 -15.67
N GLY A 81 4.26 -23.23 -16.55
CA GLY A 81 3.54 -24.13 -17.46
C GLY A 81 2.82 -25.28 -16.75
N GLY A 82 2.41 -25.09 -15.48
CA GLY A 82 1.80 -26.14 -14.65
C GLY A 82 2.77 -27.15 -14.03
N ASN A 83 4.09 -27.01 -14.21
CA ASN A 83 5.07 -27.88 -13.59
C ASN A 83 5.32 -27.48 -12.13
N ILE A 84 4.90 -28.35 -11.20
CA ILE A 84 5.02 -28.13 -9.75
C ILE A 84 6.46 -27.91 -9.29
N THR A 85 7.45 -28.60 -9.88
CA THR A 85 8.85 -28.49 -9.47
C THR A 85 9.40 -27.11 -9.79
N LYS A 86 9.10 -26.58 -10.98
CA LYS A 86 9.50 -25.23 -11.34
C LYS A 86 8.81 -24.21 -10.43
N TRP A 87 7.52 -24.43 -10.13
CA TRP A 87 6.73 -23.50 -9.33
C TRP A 87 7.29 -23.36 -7.92
N VAL A 88 7.61 -24.47 -7.26
CA VAL A 88 8.24 -24.47 -5.93
C VAL A 88 9.63 -23.82 -5.99
N LEU A 89 10.44 -24.12 -7.00
CA LEU A 89 11.81 -23.61 -7.10
C LEU A 89 11.83 -22.09 -7.33
N MET A 90 10.97 -21.57 -8.21
CA MET A 90 10.86 -20.14 -8.42
C MET A 90 10.21 -19.44 -7.21
N GLY A 91 9.16 -20.00 -6.62
CA GLY A 91 8.55 -19.47 -5.39
C GLY A 91 9.59 -19.38 -4.26
N GLY A 92 10.43 -20.41 -4.11
CA GLY A 92 11.55 -20.42 -3.19
C GLY A 92 12.63 -19.38 -3.52
N ALA A 93 12.99 -19.21 -4.79
CA ALA A 93 13.96 -18.20 -5.22
C ALA A 93 13.46 -16.77 -4.97
N ILE A 94 12.19 -16.48 -5.30
CA ILE A 94 11.56 -15.18 -5.05
C ILE A 94 11.44 -14.94 -3.54
N GLY A 95 10.97 -15.94 -2.79
CA GLY A 95 10.88 -15.86 -1.34
C GLY A 95 12.24 -15.62 -0.66
N GLY A 96 13.28 -16.32 -1.13
CA GLY A 96 14.65 -16.14 -0.66
C GLY A 96 15.20 -14.75 -0.98
N LEU A 97 14.96 -14.25 -2.20
CA LEU A 97 15.33 -12.88 -2.58
C LEU A 97 14.61 -11.84 -1.72
N CYS A 98 13.30 -11.98 -1.52
CA CYS A 98 12.50 -11.07 -0.70
C CYS A 98 12.86 -11.15 0.79
N GLY A 99 13.30 -12.31 1.27
CA GLY A 99 13.85 -12.50 2.62
C GLY A 99 15.19 -11.80 2.78
N LEU A 100 16.10 -11.96 1.82
CA LEU A 100 17.40 -11.27 1.81
C LEU A 100 17.21 -9.75 1.74
N LEU A 101 16.31 -9.27 0.87
CA LEU A 101 15.94 -7.86 0.79
C LEU A 101 15.32 -7.37 2.10
N GLY A 102 14.49 -8.17 2.77
CA GLY A 102 13.94 -7.83 4.08
C GLY A 102 15.00 -7.72 5.18
N PHE A 103 16.11 -8.45 5.06
CA PHE A 103 17.24 -8.37 5.97
C PHE A 103 18.12 -7.14 5.71
N VAL A 104 18.45 -6.86 4.44
CA VAL A 104 19.34 -5.74 4.07
C VAL A 104 18.62 -4.39 4.06
N ALA A 105 17.38 -4.36 3.55
CA ALA A 105 16.57 -3.16 3.39
C ALA A 105 15.13 -3.42 3.87
N PRO A 106 14.87 -3.37 5.19
CA PRO A 106 13.57 -3.72 5.75
C PRO A 106 12.40 -2.91 5.18
N ALA A 107 12.66 -1.65 4.77
CA ALA A 107 11.66 -0.76 4.17
C ALA A 107 11.14 -1.23 2.79
N THR A 108 11.89 -2.06 2.06
CA THR A 108 11.51 -2.50 0.70
C THR A 108 10.72 -3.81 0.69
N SER A 109 10.61 -4.50 1.84
CA SER A 109 9.94 -5.79 1.98
C SER A 109 8.80 -5.72 3.02
N GLY A 110 8.03 -6.81 3.13
CA GLY A 110 6.92 -6.95 4.08
C GLY A 110 5.67 -6.11 3.79
N GLY A 111 4.72 -6.08 4.73
CA GLY A 111 3.44 -5.38 4.57
C GLY A 111 3.52 -3.86 4.57
N GLY A 112 4.61 -3.28 5.11
CA GLY A 112 4.83 -1.82 5.11
C GLY A 112 4.20 -1.06 6.28
N PHE A 113 3.58 -1.73 7.25
CA PHE A 113 3.01 -1.08 8.44
C PHE A 113 4.02 -0.26 9.24
N ASN A 114 5.28 -0.72 9.34
CA ASN A 114 6.35 0.05 9.99
C ASN A 114 6.83 1.24 9.15
N LEU A 115 6.67 1.17 7.82
CA LEU A 115 7.10 2.22 6.90
C LEU A 115 6.14 3.41 6.92
N ILE A 116 4.84 3.15 7.06
CA ILE A 116 3.78 4.16 6.95
C ILE A 116 4.01 5.32 7.96
N PRO A 117 4.14 5.10 9.28
CA PRO A 117 4.36 6.20 10.22
C PRO A 117 5.64 6.99 9.94
N ILE A 118 6.73 6.31 9.56
CA ILE A 118 8.03 6.95 9.29
C ILE A 118 7.95 7.82 8.03
N ALA A 119 7.28 7.33 6.99
CA ALA A 119 7.05 8.08 5.75
C ALA A 119 6.09 9.24 5.95
N THR A 120 5.04 9.08 6.75
CA THR A 120 4.10 10.16 7.04
C THR A 120 4.74 11.26 7.89
N ALA A 121 5.67 10.91 8.77
CA ALA A 121 6.46 11.87 9.55
C ALA A 121 7.54 12.61 8.72
N GLY A 122 7.68 12.35 7.41
CA GLY A 122 8.60 13.07 6.53
C GLY A 122 10.08 12.76 6.77
N ASN A 123 10.40 11.65 7.45
CA ASN A 123 11.79 11.30 7.80
C ASN A 123 12.62 10.72 6.63
N PHE A 124 12.04 10.61 5.43
CA PHE A 124 12.75 10.14 4.25
C PHE A 124 13.08 11.29 3.30
N SER A 125 14.27 11.24 2.72
CA SER A 125 14.60 12.12 1.59
C SER A 125 13.82 11.71 0.34
N MET A 126 13.60 12.67 -0.57
CA MET A 126 12.91 12.42 -1.84
C MET A 126 13.55 11.26 -2.64
N GLY A 127 14.88 11.21 -2.69
CA GLY A 127 15.61 10.12 -3.35
C GLY A 127 15.35 8.75 -2.72
N MET A 128 15.27 8.68 -1.39
CA MET A 128 14.95 7.44 -0.68
C MET A 128 13.50 7.02 -0.90
N LEU A 129 12.54 7.95 -0.94
CA LEU A 129 11.13 7.65 -1.23
C LEU A 129 10.97 7.06 -2.62
N VAL A 130 11.61 7.63 -3.64
CA VAL A 130 11.58 7.09 -5.01
C VAL A 130 12.20 5.70 -5.05
N PHE A 131 13.34 5.49 -4.38
CA PHE A 131 13.97 4.17 -4.28
C PHE A 131 13.04 3.14 -3.62
N ILE A 132 12.47 3.48 -2.45
CA ILE A 132 11.53 2.60 -1.72
C ILE A 132 10.29 2.31 -2.57
N PHE A 133 9.75 3.31 -3.27
CA PHE A 133 8.58 3.15 -4.13
C PHE A 133 8.86 2.13 -5.24
N VAL A 134 9.93 2.32 -6.01
CA VAL A 134 10.30 1.40 -7.11
C VAL A 134 10.61 0.01 -6.57
N ALA A 135 11.40 -0.09 -5.51
CA ALA A 135 11.73 -1.37 -4.88
C ALA A 135 10.47 -2.10 -4.39
N ARG A 136 9.53 -1.40 -3.74
CA ARG A 136 8.28 -2.00 -3.26
C ARG A 136 7.34 -2.39 -4.39
N VAL A 137 7.28 -1.63 -5.49
CA VAL A 137 6.51 -2.05 -6.67
C VAL A 137 7.06 -3.38 -7.20
N ILE A 138 8.37 -3.48 -7.38
CA ILE A 138 9.01 -4.71 -7.88
C ILE A 138 8.79 -5.89 -6.91
N THR A 139 9.06 -5.71 -5.62
CA THR A 139 8.91 -6.78 -4.63
C THR A 139 7.45 -7.21 -4.49
N THR A 140 6.49 -6.28 -4.53
CA THR A 140 5.05 -6.60 -4.48
C THR A 140 4.63 -7.40 -5.70
N LEU A 141 5.07 -6.99 -6.90
CA LEU A 141 4.78 -7.71 -8.15
C LEU A 141 5.34 -9.14 -8.10
N LEU A 142 6.61 -9.31 -7.70
CA LEU A 142 7.25 -10.63 -7.59
C LEU A 142 6.57 -11.52 -6.54
N CYS A 143 6.29 -11.00 -5.34
CA CYS A 143 5.62 -11.74 -4.28
C CYS A 143 4.20 -12.16 -4.65
N PHE A 144 3.43 -11.29 -5.29
CA PHE A 144 2.04 -11.59 -5.63
C PHE A 144 1.91 -12.52 -6.84
N SER A 145 2.92 -12.52 -7.73
CA SER A 145 2.97 -13.40 -8.90
C SER A 145 3.59 -14.77 -8.62
N SER A 146 4.38 -14.92 -7.55
CA SER A 146 4.95 -16.20 -7.15
C SER A 146 3.91 -17.24 -6.71
N GLY A 147 2.67 -16.81 -6.42
CA GLY A 147 1.60 -17.67 -5.94
C GLY A 147 1.68 -17.97 -4.43
N ALA A 148 2.52 -17.24 -3.70
CA ALA A 148 2.54 -17.30 -2.24
C ALA A 148 1.19 -16.84 -1.66
N PRO A 149 0.66 -17.51 -0.61
CA PRO A 149 -0.56 -17.07 0.04
C PRO A 149 -0.33 -15.71 0.71
N GLY A 150 -1.02 -14.68 0.21
CA GLY A 150 -0.84 -13.32 0.69
C GLY A 150 -1.89 -12.36 0.15
N GLY A 151 -1.90 -11.15 0.71
CA GLY A 151 -2.79 -10.06 0.28
C GLY A 151 -2.00 -8.89 -0.30
N ILE A 152 -2.56 -8.25 -1.33
CA ILE A 152 -1.99 -7.06 -1.97
C ILE A 152 -2.35 -5.76 -1.22
N PHE A 153 -3.31 -5.82 -0.31
CA PHE A 153 -3.87 -4.67 0.41
C PHE A 153 -2.81 -3.86 1.18
N ALA A 154 -2.09 -4.48 2.12
CA ALA A 154 -1.11 -3.77 2.94
C ALA A 154 0.04 -3.15 2.11
N PRO A 155 0.65 -3.88 1.14
CA PRO A 155 1.61 -3.29 0.22
C PRO A 155 1.08 -2.07 -0.55
N MET A 156 -0.18 -2.08 -0.99
CA MET A 156 -0.79 -0.93 -1.67
C MET A 156 -0.96 0.28 -0.74
N LEU A 157 -1.34 0.08 0.52
CA LEU A 157 -1.40 1.17 1.50
C LEU A 157 -0.02 1.83 1.69
N ALA A 158 1.04 1.01 1.78
CA ALA A 158 2.40 1.50 1.92
C ALA A 158 2.90 2.21 0.66
N LEU A 159 2.62 1.68 -0.54
CA LEU A 159 2.94 2.34 -1.81
C LEU A 159 2.22 3.68 -1.97
N GLY A 160 0.93 3.73 -1.61
CA GLY A 160 0.14 4.95 -1.60
C GLY A 160 0.69 5.98 -0.62
N THR A 161 1.10 5.55 0.56
CA THR A 161 1.74 6.42 1.56
C THR A 161 3.05 7.01 1.02
N VAL A 162 3.95 6.18 0.47
CA VAL A 162 5.25 6.64 -0.04
C VAL A 162 5.10 7.63 -1.20
N LEU A 163 4.23 7.34 -2.17
CA LEU A 163 3.97 8.24 -3.29
C LEU A 163 3.28 9.53 -2.83
N GLY A 164 2.34 9.41 -1.88
CA GLY A 164 1.67 10.54 -1.25
C GLY A 164 2.64 11.45 -0.50
N THR A 165 3.55 10.89 0.30
CA THR A 165 4.64 11.63 0.96
C THR A 165 5.53 12.31 -0.07
N ALA A 166 5.95 11.62 -1.12
CA ALA A 166 6.83 12.18 -2.15
C ALA A 166 6.18 13.38 -2.86
N PHE A 167 4.89 13.26 -3.20
CA PHE A 167 4.11 14.39 -3.73
C PHE A 167 3.99 15.52 -2.71
N GLY A 168 3.71 15.19 -1.45
CA GLY A 168 3.61 16.15 -0.35
C GLY A 168 4.89 16.95 -0.15
N MET A 169 6.06 16.31 -0.20
CA MET A 169 7.36 16.99 -0.09
C MET A 169 7.54 18.02 -1.22
N VAL A 170 7.22 17.65 -2.46
CA VAL A 170 7.27 18.58 -3.60
C VAL A 170 6.26 19.72 -3.44
N ALA A 171 5.05 19.43 -2.96
CA ALA A 171 4.02 20.44 -2.73
C ALA A 171 4.41 21.45 -1.65
N VAL A 172 5.06 20.99 -0.58
CA VAL A 172 5.59 21.84 0.50
C VAL A 172 6.68 22.79 -0.03
N GLU A 173 7.57 22.29 -0.89
CA GLU A 173 8.63 23.11 -1.50
C GLU A 173 8.09 24.13 -2.52
N LEU A 174 7.11 23.73 -3.34
CA LEU A 174 6.52 24.62 -4.36
C LEU A 174 5.58 25.66 -3.80
N PHE A 175 4.90 25.36 -2.69
CA PHE A 175 3.89 26.24 -2.09
C PHE A 175 4.11 26.44 -0.58
N PRO A 176 5.25 27.01 -0.15
CA PRO A 176 5.56 27.21 1.26
C PRO A 176 4.55 28.11 1.99
N GLN A 177 3.84 28.98 1.25
CA GLN A 177 2.81 29.86 1.79
C GLN A 177 1.63 29.13 2.46
N TYR A 178 1.37 27.88 2.07
CA TYR A 178 0.24 27.12 2.59
C TYR A 178 0.55 26.35 3.88
N HIS A 179 1.79 26.39 4.38
CA HIS A 179 2.23 25.68 5.60
C HIS A 179 1.79 24.21 5.60
N LEU A 180 1.93 23.57 4.42
CA LEU A 180 1.52 22.19 4.21
C LEU A 180 2.37 21.22 5.02
N GLU A 181 1.77 20.12 5.44
CA GLU A 181 2.47 19.00 6.04
C GLU A 181 2.42 17.80 5.09
N ALA A 182 3.59 17.28 4.69
CA ALA A 182 3.70 16.17 3.74
C ALA A 182 2.91 14.94 4.21
N GLY A 183 2.74 14.78 5.52
CA GLY A 183 2.00 13.66 6.09
C GLY A 183 0.51 13.64 5.73
N THR A 184 -0.10 14.80 5.51
CA THR A 184 -1.52 14.88 5.08
C THR A 184 -1.71 14.26 3.69
N PHE A 185 -0.76 14.46 2.77
CA PHE A 185 -0.76 13.83 1.45
C PHE A 185 -0.44 12.34 1.52
N ALA A 186 0.39 11.92 2.48
CA ALA A 186 0.69 10.51 2.72
C ALA A 186 -0.58 9.72 3.11
N ILE A 187 -1.38 10.25 4.05
CA ILE A 187 -2.66 9.64 4.44
C ILE A 187 -3.66 9.65 3.28
N ALA A 188 -3.77 10.76 2.55
CA ALA A 188 -4.64 10.82 1.38
C ALA A 188 -4.23 9.79 0.32
N GLY A 189 -2.93 9.64 0.07
CA GLY A 189 -2.36 8.68 -0.88
C GLY A 189 -2.58 7.22 -0.49
N MET A 190 -2.53 6.91 0.81
CA MET A 190 -2.82 5.58 1.35
C MET A 190 -4.21 5.08 0.91
N GLY A 191 -5.24 5.91 1.03
CA GLY A 191 -6.60 5.58 0.58
C GLY A 191 -6.76 5.66 -0.94
N ALA A 192 -6.11 6.63 -1.60
CA ALA A 192 -6.27 6.89 -3.03
C ALA A 192 -5.79 5.74 -3.91
N LEU A 193 -4.62 5.15 -3.63
CA LEU A 193 -4.11 4.03 -4.43
C LEU A 193 -5.03 2.81 -4.34
N LEU A 194 -5.50 2.50 -3.12
CA LEU A 194 -6.41 1.39 -2.88
C LEU A 194 -7.76 1.59 -3.60
N ALA A 195 -8.27 2.82 -3.62
CA ALA A 195 -9.52 3.13 -4.31
C ALA A 195 -9.38 3.08 -5.85
N ALA A 196 -8.19 3.32 -6.38
CA ALA A 196 -7.92 3.37 -7.81
C ALA A 196 -7.60 1.99 -8.43
N SER A 197 -7.11 1.05 -7.63
CA SER A 197 -6.65 -0.29 -8.06
C SER A 197 -7.76 -1.34 -8.05
#